data_AF-A0A7W9U7T0-F1
#
_entry.id   AF-A0A7W9U7T0-F1
#
_cell.length_a   1.000
_cell.length_b   1.000
_cell.length_c   1.000
_cell.angle_alpha   90.00
_cell.angle_beta   90.00
_cell.angle_gamma   90.00
#
_symmetry.space_group_name_H-M   'P 1'
#
loop_
_entity.id
_entity.type
_entity.pdbx_description
1 polymer ?
#
loop_
_entity_poly.entity_id
_entity_poly.type
_entity_poly.pdbx_seq_one_letter_code
_entity_poly.pdbx_strand_id
1 'polypeptide(L)'
;MRSTVLKQLIAVALFSSTSGLLFAQSLPRILHDPLLELGYEQAKIRFEPLPLQAIAGCDTLSDNEYSVGVHFVFAKASDNAGRIFYLLHGYEIRNNPEPPHSPKYSTGGHGLIVMVRGPECLIIDNDARETFRNPVFNDEYPQDIHQRLAIDFAARLSSAFGGKEKLRAQILKQRVDLDTLPNELRHTFRDLRLPK
;
A
#
# COMPACT_ATOMS: atom_id res chain seq x y z
N MET A 1 -58.79 -59.75 -1.07
CA MET A 1 -58.57 -59.56 0.38
C MET A 1 -57.22 -60.15 0.77
N ARG A 2 -56.50 -59.47 1.67
CA ARG A 2 -55.22 -59.80 2.37
C ARG A 2 -53.92 -59.21 1.77
N SER A 3 -53.80 -57.93 2.10
CA SER A 3 -52.58 -57.13 2.28
C SER A 3 -51.55 -57.82 3.18
N THR A 4 -50.27 -57.73 2.83
CA THR A 4 -49.15 -57.93 3.76
C THR A 4 -48.10 -56.83 3.54
N VAL A 5 -47.92 -56.07 4.61
CA VAL A 5 -47.01 -54.96 4.87
C VAL A 5 -45.58 -55.48 5.02
N LEU A 6 -44.53 -54.79 4.48
CA LEU A 6 -43.29 -54.58 5.25
C LEU A 6 -42.26 -53.59 4.64
N LYS A 7 -42.05 -52.52 5.41
CA LYS A 7 -40.80 -51.79 5.79
C LYS A 7 -40.01 -50.97 4.76
N GLN A 8 -40.12 -49.66 4.99
CA GLN A 8 -39.19 -48.59 4.65
C GLN A 8 -37.75 -48.90 5.09
N LEU A 9 -36.78 -48.61 4.22
CA LEU A 9 -35.40 -48.35 4.61
C LEU A 9 -35.02 -46.96 4.07
N ILE A 10 -35.04 -45.98 4.96
CA ILE A 10 -34.50 -44.65 4.72
C ILE A 10 -33.00 -44.73 4.96
N ALA A 11 -32.21 -44.71 3.90
CA ALA A 11 -30.76 -44.56 3.98
C ALA A 11 -30.44 -43.06 4.16
N VAL A 12 -30.28 -42.61 5.41
CA VAL A 12 -29.72 -41.29 5.71
C VAL A 12 -28.20 -41.40 5.58
N ALA A 13 -27.67 -41.00 4.43
CA ALA A 13 -26.23 -40.80 4.26
C ALA A 13 -25.83 -39.50 4.98
N LEU A 14 -25.37 -39.61 6.23
CA LEU A 14 -24.67 -38.54 6.93
C LEU A 14 -23.30 -38.36 6.29
N PHE A 15 -23.21 -37.52 5.25
CA PHE A 15 -21.94 -36.97 4.84
C PHE A 15 -21.49 -35.98 5.91
N SER A 16 -20.57 -36.43 6.76
CA SER A 16 -19.85 -35.58 7.69
C SER A 16 -18.98 -34.61 6.90
N SER A 17 -19.53 -33.42 6.65
CA SER A 17 -18.78 -32.27 6.18
C SER A 17 -17.79 -31.85 7.26
N THR A 18 -16.60 -32.45 7.29
CA THR A 18 -15.45 -31.82 7.92
C THR A 18 -15.11 -30.60 7.09
N SER A 19 -15.78 -29.49 7.37
CA SER A 19 -15.37 -28.16 6.95
C SER A 19 -14.00 -27.90 7.57
N GLY A 20 -12.95 -28.30 6.85
CA GLY A 20 -11.61 -27.83 7.13
C GLY A 20 -11.69 -26.31 7.13
N LEU A 21 -11.46 -25.70 8.29
CA LEU A 21 -11.13 -24.30 8.39
C LEU A 21 -9.86 -24.11 7.57
N LEU A 22 -10.02 -23.80 6.28
CA LEU A 22 -8.98 -23.17 5.50
C LEU A 22 -8.65 -21.90 6.28
N PHE A 23 -7.51 -21.91 6.97
CA PHE A 23 -6.93 -20.71 7.54
C PHE A 23 -6.70 -19.76 6.37
N ALA A 24 -7.68 -18.88 6.11
CA ALA A 24 -7.50 -17.71 5.28
C ALA A 24 -6.40 -16.90 5.98
N GLN A 25 -5.16 -17.04 5.50
CA GLN A 25 -4.03 -16.29 6.04
C GLN A 25 -4.36 -14.80 5.88
N SER A 26 -4.57 -14.13 7.02
CA SER A 26 -5.05 -12.76 7.03
C SER A 26 -4.07 -11.86 6.30
N LEU A 27 -4.60 -10.99 5.43
CA LEU A 27 -3.87 -9.86 4.82
C LEU A 27 -2.99 -9.16 5.88
N PRO A 28 -1.86 -8.53 5.49
CA PRO A 28 -1.06 -7.74 6.40
C PRO A 28 -1.95 -6.79 7.19
N ARG A 29 -2.03 -7.02 8.50
CA ARG A 29 -2.97 -6.27 9.33
C ARG A 29 -2.56 -4.82 9.44
N ILE A 30 -1.25 -4.58 9.56
CA ILE A 30 -0.64 -3.27 9.69
C ILE A 30 0.32 -3.07 8.52
N LEU A 31 0.14 -1.96 7.82
CA LEU A 31 1.06 -1.43 6.83
C LEU A 31 1.65 -0.12 7.36
N HIS A 32 2.70 0.38 6.74
CA HIS A 32 3.29 1.68 7.06
C HIS A 32 3.19 2.58 5.84
N ASP A 33 3.10 3.89 6.04
CA ASP A 33 3.30 4.83 4.94
C ASP A 33 4.81 4.97 4.62
N PRO A 34 5.19 5.33 3.38
CA PRO A 34 6.58 5.30 2.95
C PRO A 34 7.50 6.33 3.64
N LEU A 35 6.97 7.48 4.06
CA LEU A 35 7.79 8.65 4.45
C LEU A 35 7.81 8.91 5.96
N LEU A 36 6.70 8.71 6.67
CA LEU A 36 6.59 8.90 8.13
C LEU A 36 6.64 7.59 8.92
N GLU A 37 6.57 6.43 8.24
CA GLU A 37 6.44 5.11 8.87
C GLU A 37 5.21 4.97 9.77
N LEU A 38 4.18 5.77 9.55
CA LEU A 38 2.98 5.72 10.35
C LEU A 38 2.25 4.40 10.06
N GLY A 39 2.14 3.56 11.08
CA GLY A 39 1.43 2.29 11.00
C GLY A 39 -0.08 2.52 10.83
N TYR A 40 -0.71 1.79 9.92
CA TYR A 40 -2.15 1.85 9.67
C TYR A 40 -2.74 0.47 9.38
N GLU A 41 -3.99 0.26 9.83
CA GLU A 41 -4.75 -0.94 9.47
C GLU A 41 -5.42 -0.73 8.10
N GLN A 42 -5.00 -1.48 7.08
CA GLN A 42 -5.54 -1.34 5.71
C GLN A 42 -7.07 -1.51 5.64
N ALA A 43 -7.64 -2.31 6.55
CA ALA A 43 -9.09 -2.48 6.65
C ALA A 43 -9.84 -1.19 7.03
N LYS A 44 -9.17 -0.25 7.72
CA LYS A 44 -9.74 1.00 8.25
C LYS A 44 -9.29 2.23 7.47
N ILE A 45 -8.03 2.26 7.05
CA ILE A 45 -7.41 3.38 6.35
C ILE A 45 -7.07 2.89 4.95
N ARG A 46 -7.67 3.52 3.94
CA ARG A 46 -7.57 3.09 2.54
C ARG A 46 -6.92 4.19 1.71
N PHE A 47 -5.92 3.79 0.94
CA PHE A 47 -5.34 4.59 -0.11
C PHE A 47 -5.84 4.10 -1.47
N GLU A 48 -5.80 4.97 -2.46
CA GLU A 48 -6.20 4.63 -3.82
C GLU A 48 -5.25 3.55 -4.38
N PRO A 49 -5.77 2.46 -4.96
CA PRO A 49 -4.92 1.49 -5.64
C PRO A 49 -4.28 2.15 -6.87
N LEU A 50 -3.09 1.70 -7.24
CA LEU A 50 -2.42 2.13 -8.46
C LEU A 50 -3.28 1.76 -9.69
N PRO A 51 -3.69 2.72 -10.53
CA PRO A 51 -4.51 2.41 -11.70
C PRO A 51 -3.78 1.48 -12.66
N LEU A 52 -4.41 0.38 -13.07
CA LEU A 52 -3.80 -0.62 -13.98
C LEU A 52 -3.31 0.02 -15.28
N GLN A 53 -4.06 0.97 -15.84
CA GLN A 53 -3.65 1.66 -17.06
C GLN A 53 -2.38 2.51 -16.88
N ALA A 54 -2.07 2.96 -15.65
CA ALA A 54 -0.89 3.78 -15.39
C ALA A 54 0.40 2.95 -15.41
N ILE A 55 0.30 1.62 -15.21
CA ILE A 55 1.45 0.74 -15.09
C ILE A 55 1.48 -0.38 -16.13
N ALA A 56 0.61 -0.34 -17.13
CA ALA A 56 0.55 -1.37 -18.16
C ALA A 56 1.88 -1.56 -18.93
N GLY A 57 2.79 -0.57 -18.90
CA GLY A 57 4.16 -0.65 -19.43
C GLY A 57 5.27 -0.66 -18.36
N CYS A 58 4.93 -0.83 -17.07
CA CYS A 58 5.90 -0.93 -15.99
C CYS A 58 6.23 -2.40 -15.70
N ASP A 59 7.20 -2.97 -16.42
CA ASP A 59 7.64 -4.36 -16.19
C ASP A 59 8.07 -4.59 -14.74
N THR A 60 8.67 -3.60 -14.08
CA THR A 60 9.12 -3.73 -12.69
C THR A 60 7.99 -3.76 -11.67
N LEU A 61 6.80 -3.24 -12.02
CA LEU A 61 5.60 -3.33 -11.17
C LEU A 61 4.67 -4.46 -11.63
N SER A 62 5.11 -5.25 -12.62
CA SER A 62 4.32 -6.35 -13.14
C SER A 62 4.45 -7.57 -12.25
N ASP A 63 3.33 -8.25 -12.06
CA ASP A 63 3.29 -9.53 -11.38
C ASP A 63 4.16 -10.56 -12.12
N ASN A 64 4.74 -11.49 -11.37
CA ASN A 64 5.51 -12.59 -11.94
C ASN A 64 5.14 -13.92 -11.27
N GLU A 65 5.77 -15.00 -11.71
CA GLU A 65 5.55 -16.34 -11.20
C GLU A 65 5.84 -16.49 -9.69
N TYR A 66 6.69 -15.63 -9.14
CA TYR A 66 7.10 -15.65 -7.72
C TYR A 66 6.18 -14.80 -6.83
N SER A 67 5.70 -13.66 -7.32
CA SER A 67 4.96 -12.69 -6.50
C SER A 67 3.99 -11.80 -7.27
N VAL A 68 2.95 -11.38 -6.58
CA VAL A 68 1.96 -10.37 -7.01
C VAL A 68 2.13 -9.10 -6.19
N GLY A 69 2.23 -7.94 -6.84
CA GLY A 69 2.39 -6.64 -6.21
C GLY A 69 1.05 -5.96 -5.93
N VAL A 70 0.82 -5.51 -4.69
CA VAL A 70 -0.33 -4.68 -4.33
C VAL A 70 0.16 -3.28 -3.97
N HIS A 71 -0.03 -2.34 -4.89
CA HIS A 71 0.49 -0.96 -4.77
C HIS A 71 -0.63 0.06 -4.55
N PHE A 72 -0.36 1.02 -3.66
CA PHE A 72 -1.23 2.15 -3.38
C PHE A 72 -0.53 3.47 -3.71
N VAL A 73 -1.32 4.46 -4.11
CA VAL A 73 -0.87 5.81 -4.43
C VAL A 73 -0.86 6.66 -3.16
N PHE A 74 0.34 6.97 -2.68
CA PHE A 74 0.57 7.85 -1.55
C PHE A 74 0.75 9.31 -1.97
N ALA A 75 1.24 9.57 -3.19
CA ALA A 75 1.22 10.89 -3.80
C ALA A 75 1.24 10.81 -5.33
N LYS A 76 0.76 11.86 -5.98
CA LYS A 76 0.78 12.02 -7.43
C LYS A 76 1.09 13.47 -7.80
N ALA A 77 1.96 13.66 -8.80
CA ALA A 77 2.19 14.95 -9.42
C ALA A 77 2.34 14.79 -10.94
N SER A 78 2.10 15.84 -11.70
CA SER A 78 2.35 15.85 -13.14
C SER A 78 3.08 17.12 -13.54
N ASP A 79 3.78 17.08 -14.66
CA ASP A 79 4.39 18.25 -15.27
C ASP A 79 3.76 18.60 -16.64
N ASN A 80 4.25 19.69 -17.22
CA ASN A 80 3.80 20.18 -18.52
C ASN A 80 4.25 19.30 -19.70
N ALA A 81 5.19 18.38 -19.48
CA ALA A 81 5.62 17.40 -20.49
C ALA A 81 4.70 16.16 -20.51
N GLY A 82 3.65 16.15 -19.70
CA GLY A 82 2.71 15.04 -19.60
C GLY A 82 3.26 13.84 -18.82
N ARG A 83 4.38 14.02 -18.09
CA ARG A 83 4.88 13.01 -17.17
C ARG A 83 4.04 13.01 -15.90
N ILE A 84 3.73 11.83 -15.41
CA ILE A 84 3.02 11.63 -14.15
C ILE A 84 3.93 10.88 -13.20
N PHE A 85 4.16 11.47 -12.04
CA PHE A 85 4.98 10.93 -10.99
C PHE A 85 4.09 10.37 -9.89
N TYR A 86 4.39 9.17 -9.44
CA TYR A 86 3.70 8.52 -8.35
C TYR A 86 4.68 8.18 -7.23
N LEU A 87 4.31 8.54 -6.00
CA LEU A 87 4.87 7.94 -4.80
C LEU A 87 4.00 6.74 -4.44
N LEU A 88 4.58 5.55 -4.47
CA LEU A 88 3.89 4.30 -4.28
C LEU A 88 4.46 3.55 -3.09
N HIS A 89 3.60 2.81 -2.39
CA HIS A 89 4.03 1.79 -1.44
C HIS A 89 2.92 0.75 -1.31
N GLY A 90 3.20 -0.36 -0.62
CA GLY A 90 2.29 -1.49 -0.63
C GLY A 90 2.92 -2.75 -0.07
N TYR A 91 2.48 -3.89 -0.58
CA TYR A 91 2.99 -5.18 -0.17
C TYR A 91 2.97 -6.18 -1.33
N GLU A 92 3.77 -7.23 -1.19
CA GLU A 92 3.81 -8.33 -2.14
C GLU A 92 3.14 -9.56 -1.56
N ILE A 93 2.52 -10.35 -2.44
CA ILE A 93 1.94 -11.66 -2.14
C ILE A 93 2.80 -12.70 -2.85
N ARG A 94 3.55 -13.51 -2.10
CA ARG A 94 4.39 -14.59 -2.66
C ARG A 94 3.51 -15.75 -3.11
N ASN A 95 3.68 -16.28 -4.31
CA ASN A 95 2.81 -17.35 -4.83
C ASN A 95 3.05 -18.69 -4.10
N ASN A 96 4.31 -19.09 -3.94
CA ASN A 96 4.73 -20.34 -3.31
C ASN A 96 5.69 -20.08 -2.12
N PRO A 97 5.20 -19.48 -1.01
CA PRO A 97 6.05 -19.29 0.16
C PRO A 97 6.40 -20.65 0.78
N GLU A 98 7.58 -20.73 1.40
CA GLU A 98 7.96 -21.84 2.28
C GLU A 98 7.94 -21.38 3.75
N PRO A 99 6.78 -21.46 4.44
CA PRO A 99 6.72 -21.15 5.87
C PRO A 99 7.55 -22.15 6.69
N PRO A 100 8.20 -21.72 7.79
CA PRO A 100 8.12 -20.39 8.39
C PRO A 100 9.12 -19.36 7.81
N HIS A 101 10.03 -19.79 6.93
CA HIS A 101 11.17 -18.99 6.48
C HIS A 101 10.76 -17.82 5.57
N SER A 102 9.76 -18.04 4.72
CA SER A 102 9.22 -17.01 3.84
C SER A 102 7.75 -16.76 4.14
N PRO A 103 7.37 -15.62 4.72
CA PRO A 103 5.96 -15.30 4.94
C PRO A 103 5.24 -15.09 3.60
N LYS A 104 3.94 -15.43 3.55
CA LYS A 104 3.09 -15.23 2.35
C LYS A 104 3.08 -13.78 1.87
N TYR A 105 3.12 -12.83 2.81
CA TYR A 105 3.11 -11.40 2.51
C TYR A 105 4.45 -10.74 2.87
N SER A 106 4.86 -9.77 2.06
CA SER A 106 6.05 -8.95 2.29
C SER A 106 5.66 -7.47 2.27
N THR A 107 5.89 -6.73 3.36
CA THR A 107 5.54 -5.31 3.48
C THR A 107 6.79 -4.42 3.55
N GLY A 108 7.92 -4.90 3.04
CA GLY A 108 9.21 -4.22 3.15
C GLY A 108 9.38 -3.02 2.20
N GLY A 109 10.47 -2.28 2.40
CA GLY A 109 10.85 -1.10 1.61
C GLY A 109 10.28 0.21 2.15
N HIS A 110 10.75 1.34 1.59
CA HIS A 110 10.33 2.69 1.99
C HIS A 110 9.53 3.40 0.89
N GLY A 111 8.81 2.61 0.09
CA GLY A 111 8.11 3.08 -1.10
C GLY A 111 9.04 3.33 -2.28
N LEU A 112 8.42 3.61 -3.43
CA LEU A 112 9.08 3.81 -4.71
C LEU A 112 8.52 5.06 -5.39
N ILE A 113 9.35 5.74 -6.17
CA ILE A 113 8.94 6.85 -7.01
C ILE A 113 9.03 6.40 -8.46
N VAL A 114 7.92 6.45 -9.18
CA VAL A 114 7.87 6.12 -10.61
C VAL A 114 7.39 7.31 -11.41
N MET A 115 7.91 7.42 -12.62
CA MET A 115 7.46 8.33 -13.65
C MET A 115 6.82 7.53 -14.78
N VAL A 116 5.63 7.96 -15.19
CA VAL A 116 4.88 7.38 -16.30
C VAL A 116 4.64 8.44 -17.36
N ARG A 117 4.89 8.10 -18.63
CA ARG A 117 4.58 8.94 -19.80
C ARG A 117 4.09 8.07 -20.96
N GLY A 118 2.78 8.01 -21.15
CA GLY A 118 2.20 7.08 -22.12
C GLY A 118 2.54 5.63 -21.75
N PRO A 119 3.15 4.83 -22.64
CA PRO A 119 3.59 3.48 -22.32
C PRO A 119 4.91 3.43 -21.54
N GLU A 120 5.66 4.53 -21.48
CA GLU A 120 6.95 4.57 -20.81
C GLU A 120 6.77 4.62 -19.30
N CYS A 121 7.54 3.80 -18.60
CA CYS A 121 7.61 3.76 -17.15
C CYS A 121 9.07 3.71 -16.70
N LEU A 122 9.43 4.62 -15.80
CA LEU A 122 10.76 4.69 -15.21
C LEU A 122 10.64 4.66 -13.69
N ILE A 123 11.42 3.79 -13.04
CA ILE A 123 11.67 3.91 -11.61
C ILE A 123 12.69 5.03 -11.42
N ILE A 124 12.25 6.11 -10.79
CA ILE A 124 13.15 7.18 -10.36
C ILE A 124 13.98 6.69 -9.18
N ASP A 125 13.34 6.03 -8.22
CA ASP A 125 14.00 5.48 -7.03
C ASP A 125 13.15 4.36 -6.40
N ASN A 126 13.80 3.35 -5.85
CA ASN A 126 13.18 2.24 -5.10
C ASN A 126 13.23 2.43 -3.57
N ASP A 127 13.84 3.51 -3.08
CA ASP A 127 13.77 3.98 -1.70
C ASP A 127 13.30 5.44 -1.68
N ALA A 128 11.98 5.63 -1.76
CA ALA A 128 11.40 6.97 -1.78
C ALA A 128 11.77 7.79 -0.53
N ARG A 129 11.94 7.16 0.63
CA ARG A 129 12.33 7.89 1.83
C ARG A 129 13.73 8.47 1.71
N GLU A 130 14.67 7.71 1.15
CA GLU A 130 16.01 8.21 0.90
C GLU A 130 15.98 9.35 -0.13
N THR A 131 15.19 9.24 -1.20
CA THR A 131 14.99 10.34 -2.16
C THR A 131 14.47 11.61 -1.48
N PHE A 132 13.55 11.49 -0.52
CA PHE A 132 13.06 12.64 0.25
C PHE A 132 14.05 13.16 1.28
N ARG A 133 14.97 12.33 1.76
CA ARG A 133 16.01 12.75 2.71
C ARG A 133 17.16 13.46 2.02
N ASN A 134 17.62 12.92 0.89
CA ASN A 134 18.79 13.36 0.15
C ASN A 134 18.45 13.49 -1.34
N PRO A 135 17.60 14.46 -1.72
CA PRO A 135 17.14 14.56 -3.10
C PRO A 135 18.27 14.95 -4.06
N VAL A 136 18.37 14.22 -5.17
CA VAL A 136 19.21 14.57 -6.32
C VAL A 136 18.29 15.05 -7.44
N PHE A 137 18.24 16.35 -7.67
CA PHE A 137 17.38 16.93 -8.70
C PHE A 137 18.06 16.96 -10.06
N ASN A 138 17.33 16.51 -11.08
CA ASN A 138 17.75 16.52 -12.48
C ASN A 138 16.51 16.63 -13.38
N ASP A 139 16.68 16.51 -14.70
CA ASP A 139 15.57 16.61 -15.64
C ASP A 139 14.53 15.49 -15.45
N GLU A 140 14.95 14.29 -15.04
CA GLU A 140 14.08 13.14 -14.78
C GLU A 140 13.25 13.32 -13.52
N TYR A 141 13.84 13.90 -12.46
CA TYR A 141 13.17 14.20 -11.19
C TYR A 141 13.41 15.65 -10.75
N PRO A 142 12.61 16.60 -11.27
CA PRO A 142 12.74 18.02 -10.94
C PRO A 142 12.30 18.35 -9.51
N GLN A 143 12.87 19.42 -8.95
CA GLN A 143 12.55 19.90 -7.59
C GLN A 143 11.06 20.27 -7.41
N ASP A 144 10.42 20.83 -8.43
CA ASP A 144 9.00 21.21 -8.35
C ASP A 144 8.09 19.98 -8.27
N ILE A 145 8.44 18.88 -8.94
CA ILE A 145 7.77 17.58 -8.79
C ILE A 145 7.94 17.05 -7.36
N HIS A 146 9.16 17.09 -6.83
CA HIS A 146 9.44 16.66 -5.46
C HIS A 146 8.56 17.38 -4.43
N GLN A 147 8.48 18.71 -4.52
CA GLN A 147 7.64 19.54 -3.65
C GLN A 147 6.15 19.23 -3.81
N ARG A 148 5.66 19.07 -5.05
CA ARG A 148 4.25 18.72 -5.29
C ARG A 148 3.90 17.33 -4.74
N LEU A 149 4.81 16.36 -4.83
CA LEU A 149 4.63 15.05 -4.21
C LEU A 149 4.57 15.15 -2.68
N ALA A 150 5.42 15.96 -2.04
CA ALA A 150 5.37 16.19 -0.60
C ALA A 150 3.99 16.73 -0.15
N ILE A 151 3.47 17.71 -0.88
CA ILE A 151 2.17 18.34 -0.62
C ILE A 151 1.02 17.36 -0.79
N ASP A 152 0.99 16.65 -1.93
CA ASP A 152 -0.07 15.67 -2.20
C ASP A 152 -0.02 14.49 -1.21
N PHE A 153 1.19 14.06 -0.81
CA PHE A 153 1.38 13.06 0.23
C PHE A 153 0.69 13.45 1.55
N ALA A 154 0.97 14.65 2.06
CA ALA A 154 0.35 15.11 3.30
C ALA A 154 -1.17 15.26 3.17
N ALA A 155 -1.66 15.71 2.01
CA ALA A 155 -3.10 15.85 1.74
C ALA A 155 -3.79 14.48 1.72
N ARG A 156 -3.25 13.50 1.00
CA ARG A 156 -3.77 12.12 0.92
C ARG A 156 -3.70 11.44 2.27
N LEU A 157 -2.61 11.59 3.02
CA LEU A 157 -2.48 11.03 4.36
C LEU A 157 -3.53 11.62 5.31
N SER A 158 -3.69 12.94 5.31
CA SER A 158 -4.73 13.60 6.10
C SER A 158 -6.13 13.10 5.73
N SER A 159 -6.43 13.00 4.43
CA SER A 159 -7.71 12.50 3.94
C SER A 159 -7.98 11.06 4.40
N ALA A 160 -7.01 10.16 4.20
CA ALA A 160 -7.13 8.73 4.51
C ALA A 160 -7.35 8.46 6.01
N PHE A 161 -6.77 9.29 6.89
CA PHE A 161 -6.98 9.22 8.33
C PHE A 161 -8.24 9.94 8.81
N GLY A 162 -9.00 10.57 7.90
CA GLY A 162 -10.25 11.27 8.21
C GLY A 162 -10.08 12.70 8.71
N GLY A 163 -9.02 13.38 8.29
CA GLY A 163 -8.74 14.80 8.55
C GLY A 163 -7.48 15.05 9.36
N LYS A 164 -7.02 16.32 9.36
CA LYS A 164 -5.80 16.78 10.02
C LYS A 164 -5.73 16.41 11.51
N GLU A 165 -6.82 16.60 12.25
CA GLU A 165 -6.86 16.29 13.70
C GLU A 165 -6.71 14.80 13.99
N LYS A 166 -7.34 13.93 13.20
CA LYS A 166 -7.20 12.48 13.35
C LYS A 166 -5.80 12.00 12.98
N LEU A 167 -5.24 12.56 11.91
CA LEU A 167 -3.85 12.29 11.54
C LEU A 167 -2.89 12.72 12.65
N ARG A 168 -3.06 13.93 13.19
CA ARG A 168 -2.26 14.44 14.31
C ARG A 168 -2.33 13.52 15.52
N ALA A 169 -3.53 13.05 15.89
CA ALA A 169 -3.69 12.11 16.99
C ALA A 169 -2.93 10.80 16.76
N GLN A 170 -2.88 10.28 15.53
CA GLN A 170 -2.10 9.08 15.20
C GLN A 170 -0.60 9.31 15.23
N ILE A 171 -0.13 10.44 14.69
CA ILE A 171 1.29 10.86 14.77
C ILE A 171 1.75 10.91 16.23
N LEU A 172 0.97 11.54 17.11
CA LEU A 172 1.28 11.63 18.54
C LEU A 172 1.26 10.26 19.22
N LYS A 173 0.24 9.44 18.93
CA LYS A 173 0.11 8.09 19.49
C LYS A 173 1.31 7.22 19.15
N GLN A 174 1.82 7.33 17.92
CA GLN A 174 2.94 6.53 17.41
C GLN A 174 4.30 7.19 17.63
N ARG A 175 4.33 8.39 18.26
CA ARG A 175 5.55 9.15 18.57
C ARG A 175 6.42 9.43 17.35
N VAL A 176 5.80 9.71 16.21
CA VAL A 176 6.51 10.11 15.00
C VAL A 176 7.08 11.52 15.20
N ASP A 177 8.41 11.66 15.11
CA ASP A 177 9.10 12.93 15.30
C ASP A 177 9.13 13.76 14.01
N LEU A 178 8.17 14.69 13.89
CA LEU A 178 8.06 15.58 12.75
C LEU A 178 9.24 16.58 12.62
N ASP A 179 10.03 16.81 13.67
CA ASP A 179 11.21 17.71 13.63
C ASP A 179 12.42 17.05 12.96
N THR A 180 12.47 15.71 12.88
CA THR A 180 13.51 14.97 12.18
C THR A 180 13.27 14.85 10.68
N LEU A 181 12.08 15.23 10.20
CA LEU A 181 11.73 15.12 8.78
C LEU A 181 12.60 16.04 7.90
N PRO A 182 12.87 15.64 6.66
CA PRO A 182 13.44 16.52 5.63
C PRO A 182 12.64 17.81 5.47
N ASN A 183 13.29 18.90 5.06
CA ASN A 183 12.74 20.25 5.12
C ASN A 183 11.38 20.39 4.43
N GLU A 184 11.21 19.77 3.26
CA GLU A 184 9.98 19.80 2.48
C GLU A 184 8.81 19.13 3.22
N LEU A 185 9.02 17.93 3.75
CA LEU A 185 8.01 17.23 4.55
C LEU A 185 7.73 17.99 5.85
N ARG A 186 8.79 18.49 6.49
CA ARG A 186 8.72 19.31 7.70
C ARG A 186 7.83 20.53 7.52
N HIS A 187 8.03 21.24 6.41
CA HIS A 187 7.24 22.42 6.04
C HIS A 187 5.79 22.05 5.75
N THR A 188 5.57 20.91 5.09
CA THR A 188 4.24 20.44 4.69
C THR A 188 3.40 19.99 5.91
N PHE A 189 4.03 19.33 6.88
CA PHE A 189 3.38 18.88 8.11
C PHE A 189 3.40 19.92 9.25
N ARG A 190 3.79 21.17 8.98
CA ARG A 190 3.96 22.19 10.02
C ARG A 190 2.71 22.42 10.86
N ASP A 191 1.53 22.36 10.25
CA ASP A 191 0.24 22.60 10.91
C ASP A 191 -0.13 21.47 11.88
N LEU A 192 0.50 20.30 11.77
CA LEU A 192 0.26 19.17 12.67
C LEU A 192 1.18 19.20 13.90
N ARG A 193 2.19 20.07 13.90
CA ARG A 193 3.13 20.22 15.01
C ARG A 193 2.40 20.79 16.23
N LEU A 194 2.81 20.36 17.41
CA LEU A 194 2.37 21.02 18.65
C LEU A 194 3.10 22.36 18.77
N PRO A 195 2.43 23.42 19.26
CA PRO A 195 3.17 24.58 19.76
C PRO A 195 4.13 24.10 20.86
N LYS A 196 5.38 24.57 20.78
CA LYS A 196 6.40 24.33 21.81
C LYS A 196 6.08 25.13 23.07
#